data_AF-A0A7S1DBN0-F1
#
_entry.id   AF-A0A7S1DBN0-F1
#
_cell.length_a   1.000
_cell.length_b   1.000
_cell.length_c   1.000
_cell.angle_alpha   90.00
_cell.angle_beta   90.00
_cell.angle_gamma   90.00
#
_symmetry.space_group_name_H-M   'P 1'
#
loop_
_entity.id
_entity.type
_entity.pdbx_description
1 polymer ?
#
loop_
_entity_poly.entity_id
_entity_poly.type
_entity_poly.pdbx_seq_one_letter_code
_entity_poly.pdbx_strand_id
1 'polypeptide(L)'
;MRILIAASGILLCATTISRVQAFSPLVSYRKSTGTKTQLQASSSSSSRRTFLTTGVAAVVGAATTLLPSDPAQAVGPIKVALVNPVYSAQPCPPNRPIPGEKAMKGMRGLCVTVQADLETETPKDLDKVGVYGFVTDSDTGESVLANNPDLSTDAGQFAMVESVTTSDKKVTFDFVAAVPREKDISQYENGIGPLTFGSLRVISFPGGQQYGAISPCEMDEFSMECEEWEEENGPYTKGEFMMKSNPRTKGR
;
A
#
# COMPACT_ATOMS: atom_id res chain seq x y z
N MET A 1 61.22 15.29 -5.16
CA MET A 1 60.99 16.50 -4.35
C MET A 1 60.93 17.70 -5.28
N ARG A 2 59.73 18.11 -5.70
CA ARG A 2 59.44 19.42 -6.29
C ARG A 2 57.95 19.65 -6.10
N ILE A 3 57.69 20.64 -5.26
CA ILE A 3 56.42 21.11 -4.76
C ILE A 3 55.87 22.09 -5.81
N LEU A 4 54.62 21.91 -6.23
CA LEU A 4 53.89 22.89 -7.02
C LEU A 4 52.53 23.11 -6.35
N ILE A 5 52.45 24.25 -5.68
CA ILE A 5 51.28 24.84 -5.03
C ILE A 5 50.65 25.78 -6.07
N ALA A 6 49.37 25.63 -6.36
CA ALA A 6 48.55 26.62 -7.06
C ALA A 6 47.19 26.67 -6.33
N ALA A 7 46.99 27.66 -5.44
CA ALA A 7 46.32 28.94 -5.73
C ALA A 7 44.84 28.72 -6.12
N SER A 8 43.92 28.68 -5.16
CA SER A 8 43.23 29.85 -4.57
C SER A 8 42.50 30.71 -5.62
N GLY A 9 41.24 30.37 -5.87
CA GLY A 9 40.28 31.20 -6.60
C GLY A 9 38.93 31.16 -5.90
N ILE A 10 38.76 32.02 -4.89
CA ILE A 10 37.47 32.28 -4.23
C ILE A 10 36.71 33.25 -5.13
N LEU A 11 35.65 32.78 -5.79
CA LEU A 11 34.73 33.62 -6.54
C LEU A 11 33.46 33.83 -5.68
N LEU A 12 33.39 34.99 -5.02
CA LEU A 12 32.19 35.50 -4.39
C LEU A 12 31.22 36.01 -5.47
N CYS A 13 30.18 35.24 -5.78
CA CYS A 13 29.01 35.75 -6.48
C CYS A 13 27.96 36.19 -5.45
N ALA A 14 27.83 37.50 -5.29
CA ALA A 14 26.72 38.13 -4.61
C ALA A 14 25.58 38.35 -5.62
N THR A 15 24.44 37.69 -5.42
CA THR A 15 23.20 38.00 -6.15
C THR A 15 22.04 38.20 -5.18
N THR A 16 21.80 39.48 -4.92
CA THR A 16 20.52 40.18 -4.77
C THR A 16 19.27 39.37 -4.40
N ILE A 17 18.81 39.63 -3.18
CA ILE A 17 17.49 39.32 -2.63
C ILE A 17 16.43 40.17 -3.34
N SER A 18 15.58 39.55 -4.16
CA SER A 18 14.33 40.16 -4.63
C SER A 18 13.19 39.69 -3.73
N ARG A 19 12.74 40.60 -2.85
CA ARG A 19 11.46 40.50 -2.13
C ARG A 19 10.32 40.58 -3.15
N VAL A 20 9.59 39.48 -3.33
CA VAL A 20 8.25 39.52 -3.94
C VAL A 20 7.23 39.28 -2.84
N GLN A 21 6.24 40.15 -2.84
CA GLN A 21 5.24 40.35 -1.80
C GLN A 21 4.31 39.14 -1.67
N ALA A 22 4.07 38.75 -0.41
CA ALA A 22 3.02 37.85 -0.01
C ALA A 22 1.65 38.46 -0.37
N PHE A 23 0.92 37.80 -1.26
CA PHE A 23 -0.53 37.92 -1.38
C PHE A 23 -1.15 36.69 -0.75
N SER A 24 -1.61 36.82 0.49
CA SER A 24 -2.46 35.84 1.14
C SER A 24 -3.91 36.07 0.69
N PRO A 25 -4.57 35.15 -0.02
CA PRO A 25 -6.01 35.20 -0.16
C PRO A 25 -6.66 34.82 1.19
N LEU A 26 -7.39 35.77 1.78
CA LEU A 26 -8.33 35.54 2.87
C LEU A 26 -9.43 34.57 2.39
N VAL A 27 -9.22 33.27 2.60
CA VAL A 27 -10.29 32.29 2.48
C VAL A 27 -11.15 32.38 3.74
N SER A 28 -12.34 32.93 3.55
CA SER A 28 -13.39 33.08 4.55
C SER A 28 -13.81 31.71 5.09
N TYR A 29 -13.49 31.44 6.35
CA TYR A 29 -13.92 30.24 7.07
C TYR A 29 -15.40 30.38 7.41
N ARG A 30 -16.28 29.84 6.55
CA ARG A 30 -17.71 29.77 6.81
C ARG A 30 -17.94 28.70 7.88
N LYS A 31 -18.06 29.14 9.13
CA LYS A 31 -18.42 28.35 10.31
C LYS A 31 -19.86 27.83 10.13
N SER A 32 -20.01 26.68 9.47
CA SER A 32 -21.29 25.95 9.43
C SER A 32 -21.51 25.29 10.78
N THR A 33 -22.35 25.92 11.61
CA THR A 33 -22.95 25.30 12.79
C THR A 33 -23.99 24.29 12.33
N GLY A 34 -23.51 23.10 11.96
CA GLY A 34 -24.33 21.91 11.74
C GLY A 34 -24.81 21.36 13.07
N THR A 35 -26.12 21.46 13.27
CA THR A 35 -26.92 20.92 14.37
C THR A 35 -26.60 19.45 14.61
N LYS A 36 -26.14 19.13 15.83
CA LYS A 36 -26.07 17.75 16.35
C LYS A 36 -27.50 17.23 16.52
N THR A 37 -28.01 16.48 15.56
CA THR A 37 -29.12 15.57 15.80
C THR A 37 -28.56 14.36 16.56
N GLN A 38 -28.64 14.41 17.89
CA GLN A 38 -28.49 13.23 18.74
C GLN A 38 -29.69 12.29 18.46
N LEU A 39 -29.49 11.32 17.58
CA LEU A 39 -30.29 10.10 17.63
C LEU A 39 -29.81 9.30 18.84
N GLN A 40 -30.59 9.36 19.91
CA GLN A 40 -30.53 8.44 21.04
C GLN A 40 -30.74 7.02 20.51
N ALA A 41 -29.65 6.29 20.29
CA ALA A 41 -29.70 4.84 20.29
C ALA A 41 -29.86 4.40 21.75
N SER A 42 -31.08 4.00 22.08
CA SER A 42 -31.43 3.30 23.31
C SER A 42 -30.52 2.08 23.46
N SER A 43 -29.60 2.17 24.43
CA SER A 43 -28.83 1.03 24.91
C SER A 43 -29.79 0.06 25.61
N SER A 44 -30.35 -0.88 24.85
CA SER A 44 -30.94 -2.08 25.41
C SER A 44 -29.81 -2.93 25.99
N SER A 45 -29.54 -2.70 27.28
CA SER A 45 -28.75 -3.58 28.14
C SER A 45 -29.43 -4.94 28.20
N SER A 46 -29.14 -5.79 27.21
CA SER A 46 -29.52 -7.20 27.23
C SER A 46 -28.58 -7.93 28.18
N SER A 47 -28.97 -7.93 29.46
CA SER A 47 -28.36 -8.75 30.50
C SER A 47 -28.65 -10.22 30.17
N ARG A 48 -27.68 -10.87 29.51
CA ARG A 48 -27.65 -12.32 29.32
C ARG A 48 -26.41 -12.85 30.04
N ARG A 49 -26.56 -13.25 31.30
CA ARG A 49 -25.87 -14.39 31.96
C ARG A 49 -26.13 -14.35 33.47
N THR A 50 -27.24 -14.95 33.87
CA THR A 50 -27.36 -15.56 35.21
C THR A 50 -27.92 -16.96 35.02
N PHE A 51 -27.03 -17.94 34.88
CA PHE A 51 -27.34 -19.37 35.04
C PHE A 51 -26.11 -20.04 35.68
N LEU A 52 -25.95 -19.78 36.98
CA LEU A 52 -25.49 -20.78 37.97
C LEU A 52 -26.76 -21.59 38.28
N THR A 53 -26.83 -22.91 38.35
CA THR A 53 -26.05 -24.01 38.95
C THR A 53 -26.91 -25.25 38.58
N THR A 54 -26.46 -26.49 38.39
CA THR A 54 -25.81 -27.43 39.31
C THR A 54 -25.80 -28.75 38.53
N GLY A 55 -24.66 -29.45 38.43
CA GLY A 55 -24.60 -30.70 37.67
C GLY A 55 -23.46 -31.58 38.18
N VAL A 56 -23.84 -32.70 38.78
CA VAL A 56 -23.03 -33.66 39.54
C VAL A 56 -21.91 -34.29 38.71
N ALA A 57 -20.81 -34.58 39.39
CA ALA A 57 -19.61 -35.24 38.89
C ALA A 57 -19.86 -36.64 38.29
N ALA A 58 -19.18 -36.92 37.18
CA ALA A 58 -18.80 -38.27 36.78
C ALA A 58 -17.38 -38.22 36.22
N VAL A 59 -16.45 -38.79 36.98
CA VAL A 59 -15.03 -38.96 36.64
C VAL A 59 -14.93 -40.17 35.71
N VAL A 60 -14.58 -39.94 34.44
CA VAL A 60 -14.05 -40.99 33.55
C VAL A 60 -12.78 -40.44 32.92
N GLY A 61 -11.66 -41.07 33.26
CA GLY A 61 -10.33 -40.72 32.78
C GLY A 61 -10.22 -40.93 31.28
N ALA A 62 -9.98 -39.85 30.56
CA ALA A 62 -9.37 -39.86 29.25
C ALA A 62 -8.15 -38.95 29.33
N ALA A 63 -6.96 -39.54 29.28
CA ALA A 63 -5.71 -38.81 29.12
C ALA A 63 -5.67 -38.23 27.70
N THR A 64 -6.37 -37.11 27.49
CA THR A 64 -6.21 -36.29 26.30
C THR A 64 -4.88 -35.55 26.45
N THR A 65 -3.91 -35.98 25.64
CA THR A 65 -2.67 -35.25 25.38
C THR A 65 -3.00 -33.80 25.04
N LEU A 66 -2.78 -32.90 25.99
CA LEU A 66 -2.80 -31.46 25.81
C LEU A 66 -1.63 -31.09 24.91
N LEU A 67 -1.80 -31.28 23.60
CA LEU A 67 -0.94 -30.61 22.62
C LEU A 67 -1.17 -29.11 22.84
N PRO A 68 -0.10 -28.32 23.03
CA PRO A 68 -0.25 -26.87 23.12
C PRO A 68 -0.91 -26.40 21.83
N SER A 69 -2.13 -25.87 21.96
CA SER A 69 -2.79 -25.14 20.88
C SER A 69 -1.85 -24.02 20.48
N ASP A 70 -1.45 -23.98 19.21
CA ASP A 70 -0.80 -22.81 18.66
C ASP A 70 -1.64 -21.57 19.01
N PRO A 71 -1.00 -20.44 19.37
CA PRO A 71 -1.71 -19.24 19.75
C PRO A 71 -2.68 -18.87 18.63
N ALA A 72 -3.96 -18.74 18.97
CA ALA A 72 -4.99 -18.34 18.03
C ALA A 72 -4.65 -16.94 17.48
N GLN A 73 -4.03 -16.90 16.30
CA GLN A 73 -3.74 -15.64 15.62
C GLN A 73 -5.08 -15.01 15.24
N ALA A 74 -5.39 -13.87 15.83
CA ALA A 74 -6.59 -13.12 15.51
C ALA A 74 -6.59 -12.82 14.01
N VAL A 75 -7.63 -13.30 13.31
CA VAL A 75 -7.80 -13.14 11.86
C VAL A 75 -7.98 -11.66 11.55
N GLY A 76 -6.87 -10.98 11.27
CA GLY A 76 -6.81 -9.56 10.96
C GLY A 76 -5.70 -9.26 9.98
N PRO A 77 -5.67 -8.06 9.38
CA PRO A 77 -4.63 -7.69 8.42
C PRO A 77 -3.25 -7.74 9.09
N ILE A 78 -2.32 -8.44 8.46
CA ILE A 78 -0.93 -8.49 8.88
C ILE A 78 -0.26 -7.24 8.32
N LYS A 79 0.34 -6.44 9.21
CA LYS A 79 1.03 -5.19 8.86
C LYS A 79 2.48 -5.31 9.25
N VAL A 80 3.38 -5.11 8.29
CA VAL A 80 4.83 -5.11 8.52
C VAL A 80 5.40 -3.81 7.99
N ALA A 81 6.18 -3.10 8.80
CA ALA A 81 6.83 -1.88 8.35
C ALA A 81 8.07 -2.19 7.51
N LEU A 82 8.34 -1.31 6.55
CA LEU A 82 9.53 -1.37 5.70
C LEU A 82 10.51 -0.28 6.13
N VAL A 83 11.78 -0.66 6.27
CA VAL A 83 12.88 0.21 6.69
C VAL A 83 14.00 0.21 5.64
N ASN A 84 14.85 1.24 5.67
CA ASN A 84 16.00 1.41 4.78
C ASN A 84 15.69 1.24 3.27
N PRO A 85 14.71 1.95 2.71
CA PRO A 85 14.41 1.84 1.28
C PRO A 85 15.58 2.38 0.44
N VAL A 86 16.08 1.53 -0.46
CA VAL A 86 17.03 1.87 -1.52
C VAL A 86 16.26 1.79 -2.84
N TYR A 87 16.44 2.77 -3.72
CA TYR A 87 15.66 2.86 -4.95
C TYR A 87 16.49 3.22 -6.17
N SER A 88 15.99 2.81 -7.33
CA SER A 88 16.50 3.20 -8.64
C SER A 88 15.34 3.49 -9.57
N ALA A 89 15.43 4.55 -10.36
CA ALA A 89 14.39 4.94 -11.30
C ALA A 89 14.87 4.84 -12.76
N GLN A 90 13.98 4.39 -13.62
CA GLN A 90 14.17 4.36 -15.07
C GLN A 90 12.92 4.87 -15.78
N PRO A 91 13.03 5.41 -17.00
CA PRO A 91 11.86 5.74 -17.81
C PRO A 91 10.96 4.51 -17.99
N CYS A 92 9.67 4.63 -17.71
CA CYS A 92 8.75 3.51 -17.90
C CYS A 92 8.62 3.11 -19.37
N PRO A 93 8.49 1.81 -19.69
CA PRO A 93 8.15 1.38 -21.03
C PRO A 93 6.73 1.85 -21.41
N PRO A 94 6.43 2.03 -22.71
CA PRO A 94 5.13 2.53 -23.18
C PRO A 94 3.94 1.64 -22.79
N ASN A 95 4.21 0.37 -22.47
CA ASN A 95 3.18 -0.60 -22.08
C ASN A 95 2.74 -0.49 -20.61
N ARG A 96 3.38 0.37 -19.80
CA ARG A 96 3.04 0.57 -18.37
C ARG A 96 2.54 2.01 -18.16
N PRO A 97 1.26 2.31 -18.47
CA PRO A 97 0.72 3.65 -18.34
C PRO A 97 0.67 4.09 -16.87
N ILE A 98 0.71 5.40 -16.65
CA ILE A 98 0.59 5.98 -15.31
C ILE A 98 -0.84 5.72 -14.81
N PRO A 99 -1.03 5.12 -13.63
CA PRO A 99 -2.34 5.06 -13.01
C PRO A 99 -2.95 6.46 -12.93
N GLY A 100 -4.14 6.65 -13.52
CA GLY A 100 -4.79 7.96 -13.56
C GLY A 100 -4.27 8.93 -14.64
N GLU A 101 -3.73 8.43 -15.75
CA GLU A 101 -3.15 9.23 -16.85
C GLU A 101 -3.97 10.45 -17.28
N LYS A 102 -5.31 10.37 -17.26
CA LYS A 102 -6.20 11.49 -17.59
C LYS A 102 -6.04 12.69 -16.65
N ALA A 103 -5.73 12.45 -15.38
CA ALA A 103 -5.51 13.49 -14.38
C ALA A 103 -4.08 14.05 -14.43
N MET A 104 -3.13 13.31 -15.00
CA MET A 104 -1.70 13.60 -14.94
C MET A 104 -1.12 14.15 -16.25
N LYS A 105 -1.94 14.88 -17.02
CA LYS A 105 -1.51 15.51 -18.28
C LYS A 105 -0.39 16.51 -18.02
N GLY A 106 0.80 16.23 -18.55
CA GLY A 106 2.01 17.05 -18.34
C GLY A 106 3.06 16.40 -17.45
N MET A 107 2.71 15.28 -16.79
CA MET A 107 3.67 14.49 -16.03
C MET A 107 4.29 13.41 -16.93
N ARG A 108 5.44 12.88 -16.52
CA ARG A 108 6.04 11.65 -17.08
C ARG A 108 6.11 10.58 -16.00
N GLY A 109 5.93 9.33 -16.43
CA GLY A 109 6.02 8.17 -15.56
C GLY A 109 7.46 7.69 -15.49
N LEU A 110 7.98 7.54 -14.28
CA LEU A 110 9.23 6.87 -14.00
C LEU A 110 8.94 5.59 -13.23
N CYS A 111 9.52 4.49 -13.69
CA CYS A 111 9.38 3.19 -13.06
C CYS A 111 10.48 3.11 -12.00
N VAL A 112 10.07 3.13 -10.74
CA VAL A 112 10.96 3.12 -9.58
C VAL A 112 10.91 1.73 -8.97
N THR A 113 12.06 1.07 -8.94
CA THR A 113 12.27 -0.18 -8.21
C THR A 113 12.81 0.17 -6.84
N VAL A 114 12.15 -0.31 -5.80
CA VAL A 114 12.53 -0.09 -4.40
C VAL A 114 12.86 -1.43 -3.78
N GLN A 115 13.99 -1.48 -3.07
CA GLN A 115 14.37 -2.56 -2.18
C GLN A 115 14.31 -2.04 -0.76
N ALA A 116 13.54 -2.67 0.10
CA ALA A 116 13.44 -2.29 1.51
C ALA A 116 13.57 -3.51 2.42
N ASP A 117 14.08 -3.29 3.61
CA ASP A 117 14.20 -4.32 4.65
C ASP A 117 12.88 -4.40 5.44
N LEU A 118 12.49 -5.60 5.85
CA LEU A 118 11.34 -5.80 6.74
C LEU A 118 11.77 -5.54 8.19
N GLU A 119 11.02 -4.71 8.93
CA GLU A 119 11.32 -4.42 10.34
C GLU A 119 11.16 -5.67 11.21
N THR A 120 10.16 -6.49 10.93
CA THR A 120 9.84 -7.72 11.65
C THR A 120 9.61 -8.86 10.67
N GLU A 121 10.16 -10.04 10.97
CA GLU A 121 9.89 -11.27 10.21
C GLU A 121 8.38 -11.58 10.21
N THR A 122 7.89 -12.06 9.07
CA THR A 122 6.46 -12.37 8.92
C THR A 122 6.15 -13.67 9.68
N PRO A 123 5.01 -13.75 10.40
CA PRO A 123 4.64 -14.96 11.13
C PRO A 123 4.19 -16.11 10.22
N LYS A 124 3.90 -15.80 8.95
CA LYS A 124 3.38 -16.71 7.93
C LYS A 124 3.78 -16.16 6.55
N ASP A 125 3.90 -17.04 5.57
CA ASP A 125 4.03 -16.69 4.16
C ASP A 125 2.79 -15.90 3.67
N LEU A 126 3.05 -14.69 3.16
CA LEU A 126 2.03 -13.74 2.74
C LEU A 126 1.95 -13.72 1.22
N ASP A 127 0.76 -13.92 0.67
CA ASP A 127 0.50 -13.78 -0.76
C ASP A 127 -0.20 -12.45 -1.06
N LYS A 128 0.03 -11.91 -2.27
CA LYS A 128 -0.60 -10.70 -2.81
C LYS A 128 -0.58 -9.54 -1.83
N VAL A 129 0.63 -9.11 -1.48
CA VAL A 129 0.81 -8.13 -0.43
C VAL A 129 0.82 -6.72 -1.00
N GLY A 130 -0.01 -5.85 -0.43
CA GLY A 130 -0.09 -4.46 -0.86
C GLY A 130 0.94 -3.60 -0.15
N VAL A 131 1.59 -2.70 -0.88
CA VAL A 131 2.50 -1.69 -0.32
C VAL A 131 1.76 -0.36 -0.19
N TYR A 132 1.87 0.22 1.00
CA TYR A 132 1.20 1.45 1.43
C TYR A 132 2.21 2.43 2.03
N GLY A 133 1.91 3.72 2.00
CA GLY A 133 2.78 4.76 2.54
C GLY A 133 2.81 6.02 1.68
N PHE A 134 3.73 6.90 2.06
CA PHE A 134 3.98 8.18 1.40
C PHE A 134 5.33 8.14 0.70
N VAL A 135 5.37 8.67 -0.51
CA VAL A 135 6.61 8.92 -1.23
C VAL A 135 6.58 10.36 -1.70
N THR A 136 7.51 11.16 -1.20
CA THR A 136 7.63 12.58 -1.54
C THR A 136 8.98 12.86 -2.15
N ASP A 137 9.01 13.85 -3.03
CA ASP A 137 10.25 14.45 -3.49
C ASP A 137 10.86 15.26 -2.35
N SER A 138 12.13 15.04 -2.03
CA SER A 138 12.78 15.69 -0.89
C SER A 138 13.06 17.17 -1.16
N ASP A 139 13.16 17.56 -2.43
CA ASP A 139 13.44 18.94 -2.83
C ASP A 139 12.19 19.81 -2.75
N THR A 140 11.07 19.34 -3.31
CA THR A 140 9.82 20.11 -3.42
C THR A 140 8.84 19.80 -2.29
N GLY A 141 8.98 18.65 -1.64
CA GLY A 141 7.99 18.13 -0.68
C GLY A 141 6.71 17.62 -1.35
N GLU A 142 6.65 17.56 -2.68
CA GLU A 142 5.47 17.12 -3.43
C GLU A 142 5.38 15.59 -3.46
N SER A 143 4.15 15.07 -3.50
CA SER A 143 3.92 13.63 -3.67
C SER A 143 4.31 13.16 -5.06
N VAL A 144 5.08 12.08 -5.15
CA VAL A 144 5.39 11.43 -6.44
C VAL A 144 4.33 10.39 -6.84
N LEU A 145 3.35 10.14 -5.96
CA LEU A 145 2.26 9.20 -6.20
C LEU A 145 1.04 9.92 -6.78
N ALA A 146 0.63 9.51 -7.98
CA ALA A 146 -0.49 10.14 -8.70
C ALA A 146 -1.82 10.13 -7.94
N ASN A 147 -2.02 9.12 -7.08
CA ASN A 147 -3.28 8.95 -6.32
C ASN A 147 -3.37 9.83 -5.07
N ASN A 148 -2.32 10.59 -4.73
CA ASN A 148 -2.27 11.37 -3.49
C ASN A 148 -1.45 12.66 -3.64
N PRO A 149 -1.91 13.63 -4.46
CA PRO A 149 -1.17 14.86 -4.69
C PRO A 149 -1.12 15.79 -3.48
N ASP A 150 -2.08 15.67 -2.55
CA ASP A 150 -2.27 16.58 -1.41
C ASP A 150 -1.67 16.07 -0.10
N LEU A 151 -1.16 14.83 -0.06
CA LEU A 151 -0.54 14.19 1.12
C LEU A 151 -1.44 14.14 2.36
N SER A 152 -2.74 14.43 2.23
CA SER A 152 -3.66 14.52 3.35
C SER A 152 -4.05 13.15 3.91
N THR A 153 -4.00 12.12 3.05
CA THR A 153 -4.36 10.75 3.38
C THR A 153 -3.33 9.79 2.80
N ASP A 154 -3.24 8.57 3.32
CA ASP A 154 -2.38 7.52 2.74
C ASP A 154 -2.78 7.31 1.27
N ALA A 155 -1.81 7.13 0.37
CA ALA A 155 -2.04 7.03 -1.07
C ALA A 155 -2.79 5.74 -1.50
N GLY A 156 -3.21 4.95 -0.51
CA GLY A 156 -3.73 3.61 -0.69
C GLY A 156 -2.61 2.65 -1.12
N GLN A 157 -3.02 1.57 -1.76
CA GLN A 157 -2.09 0.60 -2.32
C GLN A 157 -1.52 1.16 -3.63
N PHE A 158 -0.21 1.39 -3.67
CA PHE A 158 0.46 1.89 -4.88
C PHE A 158 1.38 0.86 -5.54
N ALA A 159 1.73 -0.21 -4.84
CA ALA A 159 2.44 -1.36 -5.39
C ALA A 159 1.90 -2.68 -4.79
N MET A 160 2.16 -3.78 -5.49
CA MET A 160 1.81 -5.12 -5.05
C MET A 160 3.01 -6.03 -5.19
N VAL A 161 3.21 -6.87 -4.18
CA VAL A 161 4.24 -7.91 -4.11
C VAL A 161 3.55 -9.26 -4.19
N GLU A 162 4.03 -10.16 -5.04
CA GLU A 162 3.38 -11.45 -5.28
C GLU A 162 3.36 -12.34 -4.04
N SER A 163 4.52 -12.49 -3.40
CA SER A 163 4.65 -13.25 -2.16
C SER A 163 5.80 -12.71 -1.30
N VAL A 164 5.66 -12.86 0.01
CA VAL A 164 6.70 -12.58 1.01
C VAL A 164 6.76 -13.77 1.95
N THR A 165 7.89 -14.47 1.93
CA THR A 165 8.09 -15.65 2.79
C THR A 165 8.56 -15.24 4.18
N THR A 166 8.39 -16.13 5.15
CA THR A 166 8.91 -15.95 6.52
C THR A 166 10.43 -15.81 6.59
N SER A 167 11.17 -16.34 5.63
CA SER A 167 12.63 -16.22 5.55
C SER A 167 13.14 -14.93 4.91
N ASP A 168 12.26 -14.18 4.24
CA ASP A 168 12.67 -12.99 3.51
C ASP A 168 12.92 -11.83 4.47
N LYS A 169 14.10 -11.22 4.36
CA LYS A 169 14.46 -9.99 5.09
C LYS A 169 14.31 -8.74 4.24
N LYS A 170 14.22 -8.91 2.93
CA LYS A 170 14.18 -7.84 1.94
C LYS A 170 13.02 -8.06 1.01
N VAL A 171 12.34 -6.96 0.66
CA VAL A 171 11.25 -6.94 -0.29
C VAL A 171 11.60 -5.97 -1.41
N THR A 172 11.43 -6.44 -2.64
CA THR A 172 11.58 -5.62 -3.84
C THR A 172 10.22 -5.38 -4.45
N PHE A 173 9.90 -4.14 -4.76
CA PHE A 173 8.66 -3.77 -5.44
C PHE A 173 8.88 -2.63 -6.42
N ASP A 174 8.05 -2.61 -7.45
CA ASP A 174 8.06 -1.55 -8.46
C ASP A 174 6.81 -0.69 -8.32
N PHE A 175 6.98 0.62 -8.51
CA PHE A 175 5.86 1.53 -8.66
C PHE A 175 6.15 2.60 -9.72
N VAL A 176 5.10 3.26 -10.20
CA VAL A 176 5.21 4.34 -11.17
C VAL A 176 5.15 5.68 -10.44
N ALA A 177 6.27 6.38 -10.40
CA ALA A 177 6.35 7.76 -9.93
C ALA A 177 5.92 8.72 -11.04
N ALA A 178 5.09 9.69 -10.71
CA ALA A 178 4.72 10.77 -11.62
C ALA A 178 5.55 12.01 -11.30
N VAL A 179 6.37 12.45 -12.26
CA VAL A 179 7.25 13.61 -12.11
C VAL A 179 6.93 14.63 -13.21
N PRO A 180 6.98 15.95 -12.93
CA PRO A 180 6.84 16.97 -13.97
C PRO A 180 7.85 16.75 -15.11
N ARG A 181 7.41 16.95 -16.36
CA ARG A 181 8.27 16.77 -17.54
C ARG A 181 9.39 17.81 -17.59
N GLU A 182 9.15 18.96 -17.00
CA GLU A 182 10.06 20.10 -16.96
C GLU A 182 11.24 19.88 -16.00
N LYS A 183 11.14 18.93 -15.05
CA LYS A 183 12.24 18.62 -14.13
C LYS A 183 13.40 18.01 -14.92
N ASP A 184 14.63 18.46 -14.71
CA ASP A 184 15.79 17.83 -15.35
C ASP A 184 16.21 16.58 -14.55
N ILE A 185 16.10 15.41 -15.17
CA ILE A 185 16.48 14.12 -14.55
C ILE A 185 17.96 13.82 -14.75
N SER A 186 18.58 14.40 -15.79
CA SER A 186 19.94 14.03 -16.22
C SER A 186 21.00 14.28 -15.16
N GLN A 187 20.67 15.06 -14.13
CA GLN A 187 21.53 15.43 -13.02
C GLN A 187 21.61 14.38 -11.92
N TYR A 188 20.68 13.42 -11.89
CA TYR A 188 20.59 12.43 -10.81
C TYR A 188 21.06 11.04 -11.27
N GLU A 189 22.01 10.46 -10.54
CA GLU A 189 22.55 9.12 -10.83
C GLU A 189 21.47 8.03 -10.82
N ASN A 190 20.45 8.17 -9.95
CA ASN A 190 19.35 7.21 -9.81
C ASN A 190 18.18 7.47 -10.77
N GLY A 191 18.32 8.40 -11.73
CA GLY A 191 17.26 8.73 -12.69
C GLY A 191 16.04 9.47 -12.12
N ILE A 192 16.07 9.86 -10.84
CA ILE A 192 15.08 10.71 -10.19
C ILE A 192 15.74 11.45 -9.02
N GLY A 193 15.17 12.58 -8.60
CA GLY A 193 15.61 13.32 -7.42
C GLY A 193 15.57 12.51 -6.12
N PRO A 194 16.13 13.05 -5.03
CA PRO A 194 16.09 12.41 -3.72
C PRO A 194 14.64 12.17 -3.27
N LEU A 195 14.26 10.92 -3.01
CA LEU A 195 12.93 10.55 -2.53
C LEU A 195 12.95 10.34 -1.01
N THR A 196 11.94 10.87 -0.34
CA THR A 196 11.66 10.61 1.07
C THR A 196 10.48 9.63 1.17
N PHE A 197 10.71 8.51 1.85
CA PHE A 197 9.69 7.50 2.11
C PHE A 197 9.15 7.68 3.53
N GLY A 198 7.84 7.84 3.67
CA GLY A 198 7.15 8.03 4.94
C GLY A 198 6.16 6.90 5.23
N SER A 199 6.21 6.34 6.44
CA SER A 199 5.27 5.30 6.91
C SER A 199 5.10 4.12 5.96
N LEU A 200 6.18 3.70 5.30
CA LEU A 200 6.17 2.61 4.33
C LEU A 200 5.86 1.28 5.03
N ARG A 201 4.85 0.58 4.54
CA ARG A 201 4.38 -0.67 5.15
C ARG A 201 3.75 -1.59 4.12
N VAL A 202 3.85 -2.87 4.43
CA VAL A 202 3.31 -3.98 3.66
C VAL A 202 2.11 -4.53 4.43
N ILE A 203 0.97 -4.65 3.77
CA ILE A 203 -0.29 -5.11 4.37
C ILE A 203 -0.82 -6.31 3.58
N SER A 204 -0.97 -7.44 4.28
CA SER A 204 -1.65 -8.64 3.76
C SER A 204 -2.98 -8.84 4.48
N PHE A 205 -4.01 -9.21 3.73
CA PHE A 205 -5.32 -9.56 4.29
C PHE A 205 -5.49 -11.08 4.27
N PRO A 206 -5.30 -11.79 5.39
CA PRO A 206 -5.43 -13.24 5.41
C PRO A 206 -6.87 -13.66 5.10
N GLY A 207 -7.05 -14.48 4.06
CA GLY A 207 -8.37 -14.96 3.61
C GLY A 207 -9.19 -13.95 2.79
N GLY A 208 -8.72 -12.71 2.67
CA GLY A 208 -9.19 -11.79 1.66
C GLY A 208 -8.40 -12.06 0.40
N GLN A 209 -8.97 -12.77 -0.57
CA GLN A 209 -8.54 -12.55 -1.94
C GLN A 209 -8.77 -11.06 -2.20
N GLN A 210 -7.70 -10.28 -2.16
CA GLN A 210 -7.74 -8.95 -2.77
C GLN A 210 -8.26 -9.20 -4.18
N TYR A 211 -9.41 -8.61 -4.49
CA TYR A 211 -10.13 -8.82 -5.75
C TYR A 211 -9.09 -8.94 -6.87
N GLY A 212 -8.96 -10.14 -7.43
CA GLY A 212 -8.15 -10.30 -8.63
C GLY A 212 -8.69 -9.37 -9.70
N ALA A 213 -7.93 -9.15 -10.78
CA ALA A 213 -8.55 -8.60 -11.97
C ALA A 213 -9.79 -9.45 -12.27
N ILE A 214 -10.98 -8.85 -12.18
CA ILE A 214 -12.24 -9.54 -12.48
C ILE A 214 -12.08 -10.01 -13.92
N SER A 215 -12.12 -11.32 -14.14
CA SER A 215 -11.96 -11.85 -15.49
C SER A 215 -13.14 -11.41 -16.36
N PRO A 216 -12.96 -11.26 -17.68
CA PRO A 216 -14.08 -10.96 -18.58
C PRO A 216 -15.23 -11.95 -18.40
N CYS A 217 -14.91 -13.23 -18.19
CA CYS A 217 -15.86 -14.30 -17.86
C CYS A 217 -16.62 -14.13 -16.53
N GLU A 218 -16.06 -13.42 -15.55
CA GLU A 218 -16.74 -13.15 -14.27
C GLU A 218 -17.73 -11.99 -14.39
N MET A 219 -17.49 -11.04 -15.30
CA MET A 219 -18.44 -9.95 -15.62
C MET A 219 -19.56 -10.42 -16.57
N ASP A 220 -19.19 -11.14 -17.63
CA ASP A 220 -20.13 -11.65 -18.63
C ASP A 220 -19.62 -12.98 -19.22
N GLU A 221 -20.23 -14.07 -18.77
CA GLU A 221 -19.89 -15.44 -19.19
C GLU A 221 -20.25 -15.73 -20.66
N PHE A 222 -21.03 -14.87 -21.30
CA PHE A 222 -21.44 -15.02 -22.71
C PHE A 222 -20.76 -14.01 -23.63
N SER A 223 -19.84 -13.20 -23.11
CA SER A 223 -19.08 -12.27 -23.92
C SER A 223 -18.05 -13.01 -24.78
N MET A 224 -17.82 -12.52 -26.01
CA MET A 224 -16.73 -13.03 -26.86
C MET A 224 -15.36 -12.87 -26.16
N GLU A 225 -15.22 -11.83 -25.34
CA GLU A 225 -14.01 -11.61 -24.51
C GLU A 225 -13.78 -12.74 -23.49
N CYS A 226 -14.85 -13.41 -23.03
CA CYS A 226 -14.71 -14.60 -22.19
C CYS A 226 -14.26 -15.82 -22.99
N GLU A 227 -14.86 -16.06 -24.16
CA GLU A 227 -14.47 -17.18 -25.04
C GLU A 227 -12.98 -17.10 -25.42
N GLU A 228 -12.50 -15.91 -25.80
CA GLU A 228 -11.07 -15.67 -26.10
C GLU A 228 -10.17 -15.88 -24.86
N TRP A 229 -10.62 -15.46 -23.68
CA TRP A 229 -9.86 -15.66 -22.44
C TRP A 229 -9.80 -17.13 -22.02
N GLU A 230 -10.87 -17.90 -22.22
CA GLU A 230 -10.92 -19.34 -21.96
C GLU A 230 -10.05 -20.16 -22.93
N GLU A 231 -9.92 -19.73 -24.19
CA GLU A 231 -8.99 -20.35 -25.14
C GLU A 231 -7.53 -20.23 -24.69
N GLU A 232 -7.16 -19.12 -24.06
CA GLU A 232 -5.78 -18.87 -23.60
C GLU A 232 -5.51 -19.44 -22.19
N ASN A 233 -6.47 -19.36 -21.28
CA ASN A 233 -6.27 -19.69 -19.84
C ASN A 233 -6.96 -21.00 -19.41
N GLY A 234 -7.71 -21.64 -20.30
CA GLY A 234 -8.54 -22.80 -20.02
C GLY A 234 -9.96 -22.44 -19.56
N PRO A 235 -10.88 -23.43 -19.53
CA PRO A 235 -12.29 -23.20 -19.25
C PRO A 235 -12.51 -22.61 -17.85
N TYR A 236 -13.32 -21.55 -17.76
CA TYR A 236 -13.62 -20.87 -16.52
C TYR A 236 -14.51 -21.75 -15.62
N THR A 237 -13.93 -22.34 -14.58
CA THR A 237 -14.69 -23.12 -13.59
C THR A 237 -15.19 -22.22 -12.45
N LYS A 238 -16.36 -21.62 -12.66
CA LYS A 238 -17.13 -20.79 -11.70
C LYS A 238 -17.26 -21.41 -10.28
N GLY A 239 -17.07 -22.72 -10.16
CA GLY A 239 -17.35 -23.52 -8.97
C GLY A 239 -16.20 -23.69 -7.95
N GLU A 240 -14.92 -23.65 -8.31
CA GLU A 240 -13.88 -23.96 -7.32
C GLU A 240 -13.55 -22.78 -6.39
N PHE A 241 -13.55 -21.56 -6.91
CA PHE A 241 -13.14 -20.36 -6.16
C PHE A 241 -14.23 -19.88 -5.18
N MET A 242 -15.50 -19.98 -5.59
CA MET A 242 -16.67 -19.67 -4.75
C MET A 242 -16.97 -20.76 -3.70
N MET A 243 -16.66 -22.03 -3.97
CA MET A 243 -16.90 -23.12 -2.98
C MET A 243 -15.74 -23.38 -2.01
N LYS A 244 -14.50 -23.01 -2.35
CA LYS A 244 -13.34 -23.18 -1.45
C LYS A 244 -13.13 -21.99 -0.49
N SER A 245 -13.78 -20.84 -0.72
CA SER A 245 -13.53 -19.60 0.03
C SER A 245 -14.22 -19.47 1.40
N ASN A 246 -15.09 -20.40 1.81
CA ASN A 246 -15.57 -20.40 3.20
C ASN A 246 -16.20 -21.72 3.66
N PRO A 247 -15.56 -22.53 4.53
CA PRO A 247 -16.25 -23.66 5.16
C PRO A 247 -17.39 -23.22 6.11
N ARG A 248 -17.48 -21.93 6.47
CA ARG A 248 -18.50 -21.40 7.40
C ARG A 248 -19.87 -21.15 6.75
N THR A 249 -19.97 -21.08 5.42
CA THR A 249 -21.25 -20.85 4.72
C THR A 249 -21.97 -22.13 4.32
N LYS A 250 -21.35 -23.32 4.47
CA LYS A 250 -21.96 -24.62 4.13
C LYS A 250 -22.89 -25.21 5.19
N GLY A 251 -23.29 -24.44 6.20
CA GLY A 251 -24.16 -24.93 7.27
C GLY A 251 -25.15 -23.88 7.76
N ARG A 252 -26.19 -23.62 6.96
CA ARG A 252 -27.46 -23.11 7.47
C ARG A 252 -28.61 -23.51 6.57
#